data_AF-A0A2A3XS29-F1
#
_entry.id   AF-A0A2A3XS29-F1
#
_cell.length_a   1.000
_cell.length_b   1.000
_cell.length_c   1.000
_cell.angle_alpha   90.00
_cell.angle_beta   90.00
_cell.angle_gamma   90.00
#
_symmetry.space_group_name_H-M   'P 1'
#
loop_
_entity.id
_entity.type
_entity.pdbx_description
1 polymer ?
#
loop_
_entity_poly.entity_id
_entity_poly.type
_entity_poly.pdbx_seq_one_letter_code
_entity_poly.pdbx_strand_id
1 'polypeptide(L)'
;MRRQGPAATYRFGSGMKWVTWLFIATGFLWAVAIVLWLVAGGRVEFTTGEAPWSWQVLVPAWMTLTGIVLALGGCVVFAQQIFVAILGRFEHDGLLDGPARTGKGRRPGA
;
A
#
# COMPACT_ATOMS: atom_id res chain seq x y z
N MET A 1 -21.14 -35.05 13.63
CA MET A 1 -20.74 -34.46 12.33
C MET A 1 -20.75 -32.94 12.47
N ARG A 2 -19.59 -32.28 12.65
CA ARG A 2 -19.50 -30.81 12.68
C ARG A 2 -19.28 -30.31 11.26
N ARG A 3 -20.26 -29.57 10.71
CA ARG A 3 -20.10 -28.82 9.46
C ARG A 3 -19.11 -27.69 9.72
N GLN A 4 -17.89 -27.83 9.20
CA GLN A 4 -16.97 -26.70 9.06
C GLN A 4 -17.63 -25.75 8.03
N GLY A 5 -18.05 -24.57 8.48
CA GLY A 5 -18.51 -23.50 7.59
C GLY A 5 -17.39 -23.09 6.64
N PRO A 6 -17.72 -22.53 5.47
CA PRO A 6 -16.71 -22.19 4.46
C PRO A 6 -15.66 -21.27 5.09
N ALA A 7 -14.41 -21.74 5.08
CA ALA A 7 -13.26 -20.93 5.46
C ALA A 7 -13.35 -19.62 4.68
N ALA A 8 -13.43 -18.49 5.39
CA ALA A 8 -13.42 -17.18 4.77
C ALA A 8 -12.09 -17.04 4.01
N THR A 9 -12.11 -17.31 2.71
CA THR A 9 -10.94 -17.21 1.85
C THR A 9 -10.55 -15.74 1.76
N TYR A 10 -9.69 -15.29 2.68
CA TYR A 10 -9.20 -13.93 2.71
C TYR A 10 -8.36 -13.71 1.45
N ARG A 11 -8.89 -12.92 0.51
CA ARG A 11 -8.32 -12.76 -0.84
C ARG A 11 -7.15 -11.77 -0.79
N PHE A 12 -6.03 -12.22 -0.22
CA PHE A 12 -4.77 -11.48 -0.06
C PHE A 12 -4.30 -10.73 -1.32
N GLY A 13 -4.66 -11.24 -2.51
CA GLY A 13 -4.24 -10.66 -3.79
C GLY A 13 -5.07 -9.49 -4.33
N SER A 14 -6.34 -9.30 -3.91
CA SER A 14 -7.13 -8.18 -4.47
C SER A 14 -6.87 -6.85 -3.77
N GLY A 15 -6.58 -6.90 -2.45
CA GLY A 15 -6.23 -5.71 -1.67
C GLY A 15 -4.92 -5.07 -2.14
N MET A 16 -3.88 -5.88 -2.36
CA MET A 16 -2.58 -5.38 -2.82
C MET A 16 -2.64 -4.70 -4.19
N LYS A 17 -3.41 -5.24 -5.15
CA LYS A 17 -3.56 -4.60 -6.48
C LYS A 17 -4.13 -3.20 -6.37
N TRP A 18 -5.10 -3.00 -5.47
CA TRP A 18 -5.73 -1.71 -5.25
C TRP A 18 -4.76 -0.70 -4.61
N VAL A 19 -3.95 -1.17 -3.65
CA VAL A 19 -2.86 -0.38 -3.05
C VAL A 19 -1.83 0.01 -4.11
N THR A 20 -1.43 -0.90 -4.99
CA THR A 20 -0.51 -0.59 -6.10
C THR A 20 -1.08 0.50 -7.01
N TRP A 21 -2.37 0.42 -7.37
CA TRP A 21 -3.03 1.46 -8.17
C TRP A 21 -3.07 2.81 -7.46
N LEU A 22 -3.28 2.86 -6.15
CA LEU A 22 -3.21 4.11 -5.38
C LEU A 22 -1.83 4.74 -5.45
N PHE A 23 -0.75 3.97 -5.31
CA PHE A 23 0.60 4.48 -5.40
C PHE A 23 0.95 4.96 -6.82
N ILE A 24 0.51 4.23 -7.85
CA ILE A 24 0.68 4.66 -9.25
C ILE A 24 -0.07 5.98 -9.49
N ALA A 25 -1.32 6.08 -9.05
CA ALA A 25 -2.13 7.30 -9.19
C ALA A 25 -1.49 8.49 -8.46
N THR A 26 -0.94 8.25 -7.26
CA THR A 26 -0.23 9.26 -6.48
C THR A 26 1.03 9.74 -7.20
N GLY A 27 1.84 8.81 -7.70
CA GLY A 27 3.05 9.14 -8.45
C GLY A 27 2.73 9.94 -9.72
N PHE A 28 1.66 9.57 -10.43
CA PHE A 28 1.18 10.31 -11.59
C PHE A 28 0.72 11.74 -11.23
N LEU A 29 -0.06 11.89 -10.17
CA LEU A 29 -0.51 13.19 -9.65
C LEU A 29 0.67 14.12 -9.34
N TRP A 30 1.71 13.61 -8.68
CA TRP A 30 2.91 14.39 -8.38
C TRP A 30 3.73 14.72 -9.62
N ALA A 31 3.85 13.78 -10.57
CA ALA A 31 4.53 14.05 -11.84
C ALA A 31 3.83 15.21 -12.59
N VAL A 32 2.50 15.18 -12.69
CA VAL A 32 1.73 16.26 -13.32
C VAL A 32 1.87 17.56 -12.53
N ALA A 33 1.80 17.52 -11.20
CA ALA A 33 1.98 18.69 -10.35
C ALA A 33 3.36 19.35 -10.56
N ILE A 34 4.42 18.56 -10.63
CA ILE A 34 5.79 19.04 -10.89
C ILE A 34 5.87 19.67 -12.29
N VAL A 35 5.31 19.03 -13.31
CA VAL A 35 5.30 19.57 -14.67
C VAL A 35 4.58 20.91 -14.70
N LEU A 36 3.38 21.01 -14.10
CA LEU A 36 2.63 22.25 -14.02
C LEU A 36 3.40 23.33 -13.24
N TRP A 37 4.01 22.97 -12.12
CA TRP A 37 4.82 23.87 -11.30
C TRP A 37 6.00 24.48 -12.07
N LEU A 38 6.68 23.67 -12.87
CA LEU A 38 7.88 24.07 -13.61
C LEU A 38 7.56 24.78 -14.93
N VAL A 39 6.54 24.31 -15.67
CA VAL A 39 6.23 24.77 -17.03
C VAL A 39 5.25 25.93 -17.02
N ALA A 40 4.26 25.94 -16.13
CA ALA A 40 3.21 26.95 -16.14
C ALA A 40 3.63 28.29 -15.53
N GLY A 41 4.85 28.41 -14.98
CA GLY A 41 5.37 29.67 -14.40
C GLY A 41 5.14 29.82 -12.89
N GLY A 42 4.39 28.93 -12.25
CA GLY A 42 4.07 28.99 -10.81
C GLY A 42 5.30 29.07 -9.90
N ARG A 43 6.40 28.38 -10.24
CA ARG A 43 7.67 28.53 -9.51
C ARG A 43 8.14 29.99 -9.44
N VAL A 44 8.13 30.69 -10.57
CA VAL A 44 8.65 32.06 -10.66
C VAL A 44 7.78 32.97 -9.80
N GLU A 45 6.46 32.94 -10.01
CA GLU A 45 5.49 33.77 -9.28
C GLU A 45 5.51 33.55 -7.76
N PHE A 46 5.76 32.31 -7.31
CA PHE A 46 5.92 32.01 -5.88
C PHE A 46 7.25 32.51 -5.31
N THR A 47 8.35 32.33 -6.03
CA THR A 47 9.69 32.73 -5.56
C THR A 47 9.93 34.23 -5.58
N THR A 48 9.31 34.96 -6.52
CA THR A 48 9.41 36.43 -6.61
C THR A 48 8.44 37.12 -5.67
N GLY A 49 7.41 36.42 -5.19
CA GLY A 49 6.40 36.96 -4.28
C GLY A 49 5.41 37.92 -4.97
N GLU A 50 5.43 38.01 -6.30
CA GLU A 50 4.55 38.91 -7.07
C GLU A 50 3.09 38.46 -7.04
N ALA A 51 2.85 37.14 -7.13
CA ALA A 51 1.50 36.57 -7.10
C ALA A 51 1.49 35.15 -6.48
N PRO A 52 1.80 34.99 -5.17
CA PRO A 52 1.88 33.68 -4.53
C PRO A 52 0.52 32.95 -4.44
N TRP A 53 -0.58 33.65 -4.73
CA TRP A 53 -1.94 33.11 -4.72
C TRP A 53 -2.49 32.86 -6.12
N SER A 54 -1.64 32.90 -7.15
CA SER A 54 -2.07 32.62 -8.51
C SER A 54 -2.54 31.18 -8.66
N TRP A 55 -3.38 30.94 -9.67
CA TRP A 55 -3.83 29.59 -10.00
C TRP A 55 -2.65 28.69 -10.37
N GLN A 56 -1.58 29.24 -10.95
CA GLN A 56 -0.38 28.50 -11.37
C GLN A 56 0.40 27.95 -10.18
N VAL A 57 0.28 28.58 -9.00
CA VAL A 57 0.87 28.12 -7.74
C VAL A 57 -0.08 27.18 -7.00
N LEU A 58 -1.34 27.58 -6.89
CA LEU A 58 -2.33 26.86 -6.08
C LEU A 58 -2.68 25.49 -6.66
N VAL A 59 -2.82 25.36 -7.98
CA VAL A 59 -3.22 24.09 -8.61
C VAL A 59 -2.17 22.99 -8.37
N PRO A 60 -0.87 23.19 -8.66
CA PRO A 60 0.17 22.22 -8.32
C PRO A 60 0.26 21.91 -6.82
N ALA A 61 0.09 22.93 -5.96
CA ALA A 61 0.13 22.74 -4.52
C ALA A 61 -0.99 21.80 -4.03
N TRP A 62 -2.23 22.03 -4.48
CA TRP A 62 -3.37 21.16 -4.16
C TRP A 62 -3.23 19.75 -4.72
N MET A 63 -2.68 19.59 -5.93
CA MET A 63 -2.38 18.27 -6.50
C MET A 63 -1.32 17.53 -5.67
N THR A 64 -0.31 18.24 -5.18
CA THR A 64 0.71 17.66 -4.30
C THR A 64 0.10 17.23 -2.97
N LEU A 65 -0.72 18.07 -2.36
CA LEU A 65 -1.42 17.79 -1.09
C LEU A 65 -2.32 16.56 -1.21
N THR A 66 -3.13 16.47 -2.27
CA THR A 66 -3.99 15.31 -2.50
C THR A 66 -3.18 14.03 -2.71
N GLY A 67 -2.05 14.10 -3.42
CA GLY A 67 -1.13 12.97 -3.53
C GLY A 67 -0.56 12.52 -2.17
N ILE A 68 -0.22 13.44 -1.26
CA ILE A 68 0.23 13.08 0.10
C ILE A 68 -0.86 12.30 0.85
N VAL A 69 -2.11 12.77 0.79
CA VAL A 69 -3.23 12.09 1.46
C VAL A 69 -3.44 10.68 0.90
N LEU A 70 -3.36 10.52 -0.43
CA LEU A 70 -3.47 9.21 -1.07
C LEU A 70 -2.31 8.27 -0.70
N ALA A 71 -1.07 8.78 -0.65
CA ALA A 71 0.08 8.01 -0.20
C ALA A 71 -0.09 7.52 1.25
N LEU A 72 -0.54 8.39 2.15
CA LEU A 72 -0.80 8.03 3.55
C LEU A 72 -1.88 6.96 3.66
N GLY A 73 -2.99 7.10 2.92
CA GLY A 73 -4.03 6.08 2.84
C GLY A 73 -3.50 4.74 2.33
N GLY A 74 -2.69 4.77 1.26
CA GLY A 74 -2.01 3.60 0.71
C GLY A 74 -1.08 2.93 1.74
N CYS A 75 -0.29 3.71 2.48
CA CYS A 75 0.60 3.21 3.53
C CYS A 75 -0.15 2.51 4.66
N VAL A 76 -1.29 3.06 5.11
CA VAL A 76 -2.11 2.44 6.16
C VAL A 76 -2.64 1.08 5.71
N VAL A 77 -3.23 1.01 4.51
CA VAL A 77 -3.74 -0.25 3.96
C VAL A 77 -2.60 -1.24 3.74
N PHE A 78 -1.46 -0.78 3.24
CA PHE A 78 -0.27 -1.62 3.07
C PHE A 78 0.22 -2.21 4.39
N ALA A 79 0.33 -1.39 5.44
CA ALA A 79 0.70 -1.83 6.77
C ALA A 79 -0.28 -2.88 7.30
N GLN A 80 -1.59 -2.67 7.16
CA GLN A 80 -2.61 -3.65 7.54
C GLN A 80 -2.39 -4.99 6.83
N GLN A 81 -2.14 -4.98 5.51
CA GLN A 81 -1.91 -6.21 4.75
C GLN A 81 -0.62 -6.94 5.19
N ILE A 82 0.44 -6.20 5.52
CA ILE A 82 1.66 -6.79 6.09
C ILE A 82 1.37 -7.47 7.42
N PHE A 83 0.65 -6.81 8.34
CA PHE A 83 0.32 -7.40 9.64
C PHE A 83 -0.49 -8.68 9.50
N VAL A 84 -1.50 -8.69 8.63
CA VAL A 84 -2.29 -9.90 8.36
C VAL A 84 -1.40 -10.98 7.73
N ALA A 85 -0.44 -10.63 6.87
CA ALA A 85 0.43 -11.61 6.21
C ALA A 85 1.39 -12.25 7.21
N ILE A 86 1.91 -11.45 8.14
CA ILE A 86 2.77 -11.88 9.23
C ILE A 86 2.00 -12.82 10.17
N LEU A 87 0.80 -12.44 10.60
CA LEU A 87 -0.04 -13.28 11.47
C LEU A 87 -0.43 -14.60 10.79
N GLY A 88 -0.89 -14.54 9.54
CA GLY A 88 -1.20 -15.74 8.77
C GLY A 88 0.01 -16.65 8.55
N ARG A 89 1.21 -16.07 8.44
CA ARG A 89 2.45 -16.85 8.38
C ARG A 89 2.78 -17.53 9.70
N PHE A 90 2.60 -16.87 10.84
CA PHE A 90 2.80 -17.50 12.15
C PHE A 90 1.82 -18.65 12.42
N GLU A 91 0.58 -18.55 11.92
CA GLU A 91 -0.41 -19.64 11.98
C GLU A 91 -0.01 -20.82 11.07
N HIS A 92 0.57 -20.56 9.89
CA HIS A 92 0.97 -21.63 8.95
C HIS A 92 2.33 -22.27 9.26
N ASP A 93 3.31 -21.49 9.73
CA ASP A 93 4.66 -21.98 10.05
C ASP A 93 4.73 -22.64 11.45
N GLY A 94 3.59 -22.76 12.16
CA GLY A 94 3.49 -23.58 13.36
C GLY A 94 4.35 -23.08 14.53
N LEU A 95 4.59 -21.77 14.65
CA LEU A 95 5.35 -21.24 15.79
C LEU A 95 4.56 -21.37 17.13
N LEU A 96 3.24 -21.59 17.04
CA LEU A 96 2.35 -21.91 18.18
C LEU A 96 2.06 -23.41 18.31
N ASP A 97 2.44 -24.22 17.34
CA ASP A 97 2.44 -25.67 17.48
C ASP A 97 3.81 -26.10 18.00
N GLY A 98 3.89 -26.28 19.33
CA GLY A 98 5.05 -26.89 19.97
C GLY A 98 5.51 -28.17 19.27
N PRO A 99 6.75 -28.63 19.53
CA PRO A 99 7.49 -29.58 18.69
C PRO A 99 6.75 -30.92 18.56
N ALA A 100 5.89 -31.05 17.54
CA ALA A 100 5.07 -32.23 17.32
C ALA A 100 5.34 -32.89 15.95
N ARG A 101 6.54 -32.70 15.39
CA ARG A 101 6.98 -33.41 14.18
C ARG A 101 8.40 -33.97 14.28
N THR A 102 8.73 -34.55 15.43
CA THR A 102 9.87 -35.47 15.55
C THR A 102 9.36 -36.83 15.98
N GLY A 103 9.22 -37.74 15.01
CA GLY A 103 9.16 -39.18 15.27
C GLY A 103 7.80 -39.87 15.11
N LYS A 104 7.53 -40.36 13.89
CA LYS A 104 7.18 -41.78 13.71
C LYS A 104 7.33 -42.24 12.25
N GLY A 105 8.51 -42.80 11.97
CA GLY A 105 8.65 -44.03 11.19
C GLY A 105 8.21 -44.03 9.73
N ARG A 106 8.99 -43.39 8.85
CA ARG A 106 9.12 -43.88 7.47
C ARG A 106 10.19 -44.98 7.48
N ARG A 107 9.78 -46.24 7.59
CA ARG A 107 10.64 -47.35 7.14
C ARG A 107 10.48 -47.44 5.61
N PRO A 108 11.56 -47.33 4.83
CA PRO A 108 11.56 -47.80 3.46
C PRO A 108 11.89 -49.30 3.45
N GLY A 109 11.15 -50.08 2.66
CA GLY A 109 11.55 -51.43 2.24
C GLY A 109 10.70 -52.56 2.79
N ALA A 110 9.89 -53.16 1.93
CA ALA A 110 10.00 -54.54 1.44
C ALA A 110 8.83 -54.83 0.49
#